data_AF-A0A1V6J904-F1
#
_entry.id   AF-A0A1V6J904-F1
#
_cell.length_a   1.000
_cell.length_b   1.000
_cell.length_c   1.000
_cell.angle_alpha   90.00
_cell.angle_beta   90.00
_cell.angle_gamma   90.00
#
_symmetry.space_group_name_H-M   'P 1'
#
loop_
_entity.id
_entity.type
_entity.pdbx_description
1 polymer ?
#
loop_
_entity_poly.entity_id
_entity_poly.type
_entity_poly.pdbx_seq_one_letter_code
_entity_poly.pdbx_strand_id
1 'polypeptide(L)'
;MGTLAIMHNTQNTPKELYHEYKSRGDIEQFFDHLKNTLDASSSSMQREESLNGWMFINHLSMRVIYRLYEILKTTPLNKQDKLLHKYSLMDAVDHLKSVKKIKFAPDESVIAEINKPTKKLLEKMGISIT
;
A
#
# COMPACT_ATOMS: atom_id res chain seq x y z
N MET A 1 -11.74 28.81 -16.57
CA MET A 1 -10.74 27.93 -17.20
C MET A 1 -9.36 28.41 -16.79
N GLY A 2 -8.47 27.51 -16.36
CA GLY A 2 -7.10 27.86 -15.95
C GLY A 2 -6.08 27.38 -16.98
N THR A 3 -5.02 28.15 -17.20
CA THR A 3 -3.88 27.77 -18.05
C THR A 3 -2.78 27.17 -17.19
N LEU A 4 -2.27 25.99 -17.56
CA LEU A 4 -1.13 25.33 -16.91
C LEU A 4 0.08 25.40 -17.84
N ALA A 5 1.16 26.04 -17.39
CA ALA A 5 2.44 26.07 -18.11
C ALA A 5 3.36 24.99 -17.53
N ILE A 6 3.86 24.09 -18.38
CA ILE A 6 4.79 23.01 -18.01
C ILE A 6 6.05 23.15 -18.86
N MET A 7 7.21 23.20 -18.23
CA MET A 7 8.51 23.12 -18.90
C MET A 7 9.00 21.67 -18.83
N HIS A 8 9.34 21.09 -19.97
CA HIS A 8 9.83 19.72 -20.09
C HIS A 8 10.91 19.64 -21.18
N ASN A 9 11.71 18.58 -21.16
CA ASN A 9 12.77 18.30 -22.14
C ASN A 9 12.54 16.96 -22.87
N THR A 10 11.31 16.45 -22.85
CA THR A 10 10.92 15.16 -23.43
C THR A 10 10.18 15.34 -24.76
N GLN A 11 10.02 14.25 -25.51
CA GLN A 11 9.20 14.22 -26.75
C GLN A 11 7.72 13.93 -26.48
N ASN A 12 7.28 13.98 -25.21
CA ASN A 12 5.91 13.64 -24.81
C ASN A 12 4.91 14.67 -25.36
N THR A 13 3.72 14.19 -25.70
CA THR A 13 2.61 15.05 -26.10
C THR A 13 2.10 15.88 -24.91
N PRO A 14 1.42 17.02 -25.14
CA PRO A 14 0.83 17.82 -24.06
C PRO A 14 -0.09 17.02 -23.12
N LYS A 15 -0.80 16.01 -23.65
CA LYS A 15 -1.68 15.14 -22.86
C LYS A 15 -0.89 14.22 -21.93
N GLU A 16 0.18 13.60 -22.43
CA GLU A 16 1.06 12.75 -21.64
C GLU A 16 1.76 13.54 -20.54
N LEU A 17 2.28 14.74 -20.87
CA LEU A 17 2.87 15.65 -19.89
C LEU A 17 1.90 16.07 -18.81
N TYR A 18 0.65 16.34 -19.18
CA TYR A 18 -0.39 16.65 -18.21
C TYR A 18 -0.66 15.46 -17.28
N HIS A 19 -0.75 14.24 -17.80
CA HIS A 19 -0.96 13.04 -17.00
C HIS A 19 0.22 12.76 -16.06
N GLU A 20 1.45 12.89 -16.54
CA GLU A 20 2.68 12.74 -15.76
C GLU A 20 2.79 13.81 -14.66
N TYR A 21 2.47 15.06 -14.97
CA TYR A 21 2.40 16.11 -13.96
C TYR A 21 1.35 15.78 -12.90
N LYS A 22 0.19 15.28 -13.32
CA LYS A 22 -0.92 14.93 -12.42
C LYS A 22 -0.60 13.73 -11.52
N SER A 23 0.27 12.81 -11.93
CA SER A 23 0.72 11.71 -11.06
C SER A 23 1.61 12.16 -9.90
N ARG A 24 2.07 13.43 -9.87
CA ARG A 24 2.72 13.99 -8.66
C ARG A 24 1.83 13.93 -7.43
N GLY A 25 0.51 14.02 -7.58
CA GLY A 25 -0.43 13.84 -6.47
C GLY A 25 -0.39 12.42 -5.89
N ASP A 26 -0.10 11.41 -6.71
CA ASP A 26 0.07 10.03 -6.20
C ASP A 26 1.33 9.91 -5.32
N ILE A 27 2.37 10.73 -5.58
CA ILE A 27 3.58 10.80 -4.72
C ILE A 27 3.23 11.42 -3.35
N GLU A 28 2.41 12.46 -3.31
CA GLU A 28 1.96 13.05 -2.05
C GLU A 28 1.17 12.04 -1.21
N GLN A 29 0.25 11.31 -1.86
CA GLN A 29 -0.50 10.25 -1.20
C GLN A 29 0.41 9.10 -0.73
N PHE A 30 1.47 8.79 -1.48
CA PHE A 30 2.48 7.82 -1.08
C PHE A 30 3.22 8.28 0.18
N PHE A 31 3.67 9.53 0.26
CA PHE A 31 4.31 10.07 1.47
C PHE A 31 3.35 10.15 2.67
N ASP A 32 2.06 10.35 2.44
CA ASP A 32 1.06 10.30 3.51
C ASP A 32 0.97 8.89 4.13
N HIS A 33 0.95 7.84 3.30
CA HIS A 33 0.99 6.45 3.78
C HIS A 33 2.28 6.09 4.51
N LEU A 34 3.44 6.61 4.07
CA LEU A 34 4.70 6.44 4.80
C LEU A 34 4.60 6.99 6.22
N LYS A 35 4.05 8.19 6.37
CA LYS A 35 3.97 8.86 7.67
C LYS A 35 2.90 8.25 8.56
N ASN A 36 1.71 8.04 8.04
CA ASN A 36 0.52 7.76 8.85
C ASN A 36 0.18 6.26 8.93
N THR A 37 0.45 5.49 7.87
CA THR A 37 0.15 4.04 7.86
C THR A 37 1.33 3.21 8.37
N LEU A 38 2.55 3.61 8.03
CA LEU A 38 3.78 2.95 8.51
C LEU A 38 4.36 3.57 9.78
N ASP A 39 3.81 4.70 10.25
CA ASP A 39 4.30 5.46 11.41
C ASP A 39 5.79 5.85 11.29
N ALA A 40 6.27 6.04 10.05
CA ALA A 40 7.68 6.33 9.77
C ALA A 40 7.99 7.84 9.76
N SER A 41 7.29 8.61 10.61
CA SER A 41 7.42 10.06 10.68
C SER A 41 8.78 10.54 11.21
N SER A 42 9.41 9.73 12.07
CA SER A 42 10.75 9.98 12.61
C SER A 42 11.52 8.67 12.80
N SER A 43 12.82 8.69 12.50
CA SER A 43 13.65 7.49 12.68
C SER A 43 14.12 7.33 14.12
N SER A 44 14.39 8.43 14.83
CA SER A 44 15.02 8.46 16.15
C SER A 44 16.37 7.70 16.23
N MET A 45 16.96 7.33 15.10
CA MET A 45 18.21 6.59 15.02
C MET A 45 19.41 7.54 15.16
N GLN A 46 20.33 7.23 16.07
CA GLN A 46 21.50 8.06 16.36
C GLN A 46 22.76 7.67 15.56
N ARG A 47 22.85 6.41 15.13
CA ARG A 47 23.98 5.90 14.34
C ARG A 47 23.60 5.77 12.87
N GLU A 48 24.59 5.97 12.01
CA GLU A 48 24.42 5.89 10.56
C GLU A 48 23.95 4.51 10.11
N GLU A 49 24.53 3.42 10.64
CA GLU A 49 24.13 2.06 10.23
C GLU A 49 22.68 1.77 10.63
N SER A 50 22.27 2.26 11.80
CA SER A 50 20.89 2.16 12.27
C SER A 50 19.93 2.96 11.39
N LEU A 51 20.32 4.16 10.97
CA LEU A 51 19.55 4.98 10.04
C LEU A 51 19.40 4.30 8.67
N ASN A 52 20.49 3.74 8.14
CA ASN A 52 20.49 3.02 6.87
C ASN A 52 19.57 1.78 6.93
N GLY A 53 19.64 1.01 8.02
CA GLY A 53 18.72 -0.10 8.26
C GLY A 53 17.26 0.35 8.33
N TRP A 54 16.97 1.43 9.06
CA TRP A 54 15.63 2.00 9.16
C TRP A 54 15.09 2.46 7.80
N MET A 55 15.90 3.16 6.99
CA MET A 55 15.55 3.57 5.64
C MET A 55 15.26 2.38 4.73
N PHE A 56 16.08 1.33 4.81
CA PHE A 56 15.91 0.12 4.01
C PHE A 56 14.59 -0.59 4.32
N ILE A 57 14.28 -0.80 5.60
CA ILE A 57 13.01 -1.42 6.01
C ILE A 57 11.82 -0.58 5.57
N ASN A 58 11.87 0.75 5.72
CA ASN A 58 10.80 1.62 5.23
C ASN A 58 10.63 1.56 3.72
N HIS A 59 11.72 1.47 2.95
CA HIS A 59 11.62 1.29 1.51
C HIS A 59 10.86 0.00 1.13
N LEU A 60 11.16 -1.12 1.81
CA LEU A 60 10.45 -2.39 1.60
C LEU A 60 8.99 -2.29 2.00
N SER A 61 8.70 -1.76 3.18
CA SER A 61 7.34 -1.54 3.69
C SER A 61 6.52 -0.70 2.72
N MET A 62 7.10 0.35 2.14
CA MET A 62 6.44 1.20 1.16
C MET A 62 6.07 0.45 -0.12
N ARG A 63 6.93 -0.45 -0.61
CA ARG A 63 6.57 -1.28 -1.78
C ARG A 63 5.38 -2.19 -1.50
N VAL A 64 5.36 -2.80 -0.31
CA VAL A 64 4.25 -3.67 0.11
C VAL A 64 2.96 -2.88 0.26
N ILE A 65 3.01 -1.74 0.94
CA ILE A 65 1.87 -0.85 1.13
C ILE A 65 1.34 -0.31 -0.20
N TYR A 66 2.20 0.11 -1.12
CA TYR A 66 1.75 0.60 -2.41
C TYR A 66 1.06 -0.49 -3.24
N ARG A 67 1.60 -1.70 -3.23
CA ARG A 67 0.96 -2.85 -3.88
C ARG A 67 -0.42 -3.14 -3.27
N LEU A 68 -0.54 -3.06 -1.95
CA LEU A 68 -1.81 -3.22 -1.26
C LEU A 68 -2.81 -2.11 -1.66
N TYR A 69 -2.36 -0.86 -1.66
CA TYR A 69 -3.17 0.29 -2.08
C TYR A 69 -3.64 0.15 -3.54
N GLU A 70 -2.76 -0.27 -4.45
CA GLU A 70 -3.10 -0.51 -5.85
C GLU A 70 -4.17 -1.59 -6.01
N ILE A 71 -4.06 -2.70 -5.26
CA ILE A 71 -5.10 -3.74 -5.22
C ILE A 71 -6.43 -3.12 -4.77
N LEU A 72 -6.47 -2.34 -3.70
CA LEU A 72 -7.70 -1.72 -3.19
C LEU A 72 -8.29 -0.69 -4.17
N LYS A 73 -7.44 0.09 -4.85
CA LYS A 73 -7.83 1.13 -5.82
C LYS A 73 -8.40 0.54 -7.10
N THR A 74 -7.90 -0.61 -7.54
CA THR A 74 -8.25 -1.22 -8.84
C THR A 74 -9.38 -2.25 -8.72
N THR A 75 -9.41 -3.00 -7.61
CA THR A 75 -10.36 -4.09 -7.38
C THR A 75 -11.80 -3.57 -7.20
N PRO A 76 -12.77 -4.05 -7.99
CA PRO A 76 -14.17 -3.68 -7.84
C PRO A 76 -14.77 -4.18 -6.52
N LEU A 77 -15.45 -3.28 -5.78
CA LEU A 77 -16.33 -3.67 -4.68
C LEU A 77 -17.70 -4.09 -5.21
N ASN A 78 -18.24 -3.31 -6.15
CA ASN A 78 -19.48 -3.51 -6.88
C ASN A 78 -19.32 -2.92 -8.31
N LYS A 79 -20.41 -2.69 -9.05
CA LYS A 79 -20.33 -2.18 -10.44
C LYS A 79 -19.77 -0.75 -10.55
N GLN A 80 -19.87 0.06 -9.50
CA GLN A 80 -19.51 1.49 -9.51
C GLN A 80 -18.33 1.79 -8.59
N ASP A 81 -18.22 1.09 -7.46
CA ASP A 81 -17.25 1.36 -6.42
C ASP A 81 -16.06 0.39 -6.45
N LYS A 82 -14.92 0.90 -5.97
CA LYS A 82 -13.69 0.14 -5.73
C LYS A 82 -13.59 -0.27 -4.26
N LEU A 83 -12.77 -1.29 -3.95
CA LEU A 83 -12.55 -1.71 -2.57
C LEU A 83 -12.12 -0.55 -1.65
N LEU A 84 -11.31 0.38 -2.16
CA LEU A 84 -10.85 1.57 -1.43
C LEU A 84 -11.98 2.47 -0.92
N HIS A 85 -13.19 2.40 -1.50
CA HIS A 85 -14.35 3.17 -1.02
C HIS A 85 -14.91 2.63 0.30
N LYS A 86 -14.63 1.36 0.62
CA LYS A 86 -15.12 0.70 1.83
C LYS A 86 -14.01 0.41 2.82
N TYR A 87 -12.84 0.03 2.35
CA TYR A 87 -11.69 -0.33 3.18
C TYR A 87 -10.62 0.73 2.98
N SER A 88 -10.27 1.44 4.05
CA SER A 88 -9.04 2.21 4.05
C SER A 88 -7.84 1.26 3.94
N LEU A 89 -6.70 1.81 3.56
CA LEU A 89 -5.46 1.04 3.53
C LEU A 89 -5.14 0.44 4.90
N MET A 90 -5.33 1.22 5.98
CA MET A 90 -5.08 0.75 7.34
C MET A 90 -6.05 -0.36 7.77
N ASP A 91 -7.34 -0.26 7.40
CA ASP A 91 -8.31 -1.34 7.65
C ASP A 91 -7.86 -2.65 6.99
N ALA A 92 -7.38 -2.57 5.74
CA ALA A 92 -6.88 -3.75 5.04
C ALA A 92 -5.64 -4.33 5.74
N VAL A 93 -4.72 -3.48 6.19
CA VAL A 93 -3.55 -3.90 6.98
C VAL A 93 -3.99 -4.62 8.26
N ASP A 94 -4.97 -4.10 8.99
CA ASP A 94 -5.44 -4.68 10.24
C ASP A 94 -6.16 -6.02 10.03
N HIS A 95 -6.91 -6.16 8.93
CA HIS A 95 -7.43 -7.45 8.48
C HIS A 95 -6.30 -8.45 8.23
N LEU A 96 -5.25 -8.05 7.51
CA LEU A 96 -4.11 -8.93 7.20
C LEU A 96 -3.31 -9.33 8.44
N LYS A 97 -3.09 -8.41 9.39
CA LYS A 97 -2.42 -8.68 10.67
C LYS A 97 -3.14 -9.73 11.52
N SER A 98 -4.45 -9.90 11.32
CA SER A 98 -5.23 -10.89 12.08
C SER A 98 -4.96 -12.34 11.66
N VAL A 99 -4.42 -12.56 10.45
CA VAL A 99 -4.10 -13.90 9.95
C VAL A 99 -2.81 -14.41 10.60
N LYS A 100 -2.88 -15.56 11.26
CA LYS A 100 -1.76 -16.16 11.99
C LYS A 100 -1.56 -17.61 11.58
N LYS A 101 -0.30 -18.01 11.42
CA LYS A 101 0.10 -19.41 11.28
C LYS A 101 0.76 -19.86 12.58
N ILE A 102 0.18 -20.87 13.23
CA ILE A 102 0.66 -21.43 14.49
C ILE A 102 1.47 -22.67 14.16
N LYS A 103 2.72 -22.73 14.63
CA LYS A 103 3.64 -23.86 14.46
C LYS A 103 3.74 -24.61 15.79
N PHE A 104 3.43 -25.90 15.78
CA PHE A 104 3.46 -26.75 16.98
C PHE A 104 4.69 -27.69 17.00
N ALA A 105 5.18 -28.08 15.82
CA ALA A 105 6.38 -28.89 15.65
C ALA A 105 7.13 -28.46 14.37
N PRO A 106 8.36 -28.97 14.11
CA PRO A 106 9.16 -28.58 12.93
C PRO A 106 8.40 -28.64 11.60
N ASP A 107 7.55 -29.67 11.42
CA ASP A 107 6.77 -29.91 10.20
C ASP A 107 5.25 -29.76 10.41
N GLU A 108 4.82 -29.38 11.62
CA GLU A 108 3.40 -29.25 11.96
C GLU A 108 3.03 -27.80 12.19
N SER A 109 2.09 -27.31 11.36
CA SER A 109 1.56 -25.97 11.50
C SER A 109 0.12 -25.90 11.01
N VAL A 110 -0.66 -25.02 11.63
CA VAL A 110 -2.05 -24.73 11.25
C VAL A 110 -2.23 -23.24 11.05
N ILE A 111 -3.11 -22.85 10.15
CA ILE A 111 -3.57 -21.46 10.05
C ILE A 111 -4.67 -21.29 11.10
N ALA A 112 -4.51 -20.28 11.97
CA ALA A 112 -5.53 -19.94 12.97
C ALA A 112 -6.84 -19.53 12.28
N GLU A 113 -7.95 -19.60 13.01
CA GLU A 113 -9.25 -19.24 12.46
C GLU A 113 -9.26 -17.79 11.95
N ILE A 114 -9.59 -17.62 10.67
CA ILE A 114 -9.71 -16.30 10.03
C ILE A 114 -11.18 -15.88 10.11
N ASN A 115 -11.44 -14.69 10.65
CA ASN A 115 -12.81 -14.19 10.75
C ASN A 115 -13.45 -13.99 9.36
N LYS A 116 -14.78 -14.12 9.31
CA LYS A 116 -15.55 -14.03 8.05
C LYS A 116 -15.28 -12.74 7.26
N PRO A 117 -15.22 -11.54 7.87
CA PRO A 117 -14.90 -10.30 7.15
C PRO A 117 -13.54 -10.33 6.44
N THR A 118 -12.50 -10.83 7.12
CA THR A 118 -11.14 -10.92 6.57
C THR A 118 -11.09 -11.91 5.42
N LYS A 119 -11.72 -13.08 5.56
CA LYS A 119 -11.80 -14.07 4.47
C LYS A 119 -12.44 -13.48 3.22
N LYS A 120 -13.56 -12.78 3.37
CA LYS A 120 -14.24 -12.09 2.25
C LYS A 120 -13.38 -11.01 1.60
N LEU A 121 -12.60 -10.28 2.39
CA LEU A 121 -11.68 -9.27 1.86
C LEU A 121 -10.56 -9.93 1.03
N LEU A 122 -9.93 -10.97 1.57
CA LEU A 122 -8.88 -11.74 0.88
C LEU A 122 -9.36 -12.33 -0.45
N GLU A 123 -10.55 -12.93 -0.44
CA GLU A 123 -11.19 -13.47 -1.65
C GLU A 123 -11.38 -12.37 -2.71
N LYS A 124 -11.89 -11.20 -2.32
CA LYS A 124 -12.04 -10.07 -3.25
C LYS A 124 -10.70 -9.56 -3.79
N MET A 125 -9.67 -9.54 -2.95
CA MET A 125 -8.33 -9.12 -3.33
C MET A 125 -7.56 -10.16 -4.15
N GLY A 126 -8.10 -11.38 -4.31
CA GLY A 126 -7.43 -12.47 -5.01
C GLY A 126 -6.20 -13.01 -4.27
N ILE A 127 -6.14 -12.86 -2.94
CA ILE A 127 -5.02 -13.33 -2.12
C ILE A 127 -5.35 -14.70 -1.55
N SER A 128 -4.66 -15.75 -2.03
CA SER A 128 -4.70 -17.07 -1.40
C SER A 128 -3.66 -17.17 -0.30
N ILE A 129 -4.06 -17.70 0.85
CA ILE A 129 -3.17 -18.00 1.99
C ILE A 129 -3.10 -19.51 2.26
N THR A 130 -3.66 -20.31 1.33
CA THR A 130 -3.69 -21.78 1.32
C THR A 130 -3.01 -22.28 0.07
#